data_AF-A0A354WE25-F1
#
_entry.id   AF-A0A354WE25-F1
#
_cell.length_a   1.000
_cell.length_b   1.000
_cell.length_c   1.000
_cell.angle_alpha   90.00
_cell.angle_beta   90.00
_cell.angle_gamma   90.00
#
_symmetry.space_group_name_H-M   'P 1'
#
loop_
_entity.id
_entity.type
_entity.pdbx_description
1 polymer ?
#
loop_
_entity_poly.entity_id
_entity_poly.type
_entity_poly.pdbx_seq_one_letter_code
_entity_poly.pdbx_strand_id
1 'polypeptide(L)' 'MIAQTVPSKLPRVNVYIDPNLKDKGEKLAKKRFRSLSNLLAWLLIQEVERAEKDGEIESQE' A
#
# COMPACT_ATOMS: atom_id res chain seq x y z
N MET A 1 18.94 -18.74 -4.36
CA MET A 1 18.10 -18.41 -5.54
C MET A 1 17.93 -16.90 -5.58
N ILE A 2 18.44 -16.23 -6.61
CA ILE A 2 18.25 -14.79 -6.78
C ILE A 2 16.83 -14.61 -7.32
N ALA A 3 15.94 -14.02 -6.52
CA ALA A 3 14.57 -13.73 -6.95
C ALA A 3 14.63 -12.69 -8.08
N GLN A 4 14.36 -13.12 -9.30
CA GLN A 4 14.31 -12.24 -10.46
C GLN A 4 13.03 -11.40 -10.35
N THR A 5 13.15 -10.14 -9.92
CA THR A 5 12.02 -9.22 -9.79
C THR A 5 11.65 -8.66 -11.16
N VAL A 6 10.46 -8.98 -11.65
CA VAL A 6 9.90 -8.33 -12.85
C VAL A 6 9.59 -6.86 -12.51
N PRO A 7 10.07 -5.88 -13.29
CA PRO A 7 9.78 -4.48 -13.03
C PRO A 7 8.28 -4.20 -13.19
N SER A 8 7.71 -3.50 -12.20
CA SER A 8 6.32 -3.01 -12.30
C SER A 8 6.23 -1.86 -13.29
N LYS A 9 5.14 -1.81 -14.07
CA LYS A 9 4.78 -0.64 -14.88
C LYS A 9 4.11 0.47 -14.05
N LEU A 10 3.78 0.20 -12.79
CA LEU A 10 3.13 1.15 -11.90
C LEU A 10 4.13 2.17 -11.32
N PRO A 11 3.69 3.41 -11.05
CA PRO A 11 4.50 4.40 -10.34
C PRO A 11 5.00 3.86 -8.99
N ARG A 12 6.22 4.25 -8.62
CA ARG A 12 6.84 3.84 -7.36
C ARG A 12 6.62 4.92 -6.30
N VAL A 13 6.18 4.50 -5.11
CA VAL A 13 6.11 5.34 -3.91
C VAL A 13 7.22 4.90 -2.95
N ASN A 14 8.03 5.86 -2.48
CA ASN A 14 9.06 5.64 -1.46
C ASN A 14 8.73 6.52 -0.25
N VAL A 15 8.67 5.93 0.94
CA VAL A 15 8.31 6.61 2.19
C VAL A 15 9.22 6.18 3.32
N TYR A 16 9.49 7.10 4.26
CA TYR A 16 10.09 6.77 5.55
C TYR A 16 8.97 6.42 6.54
N ILE A 17 9.13 5.32 7.26
CA ILE A 17 8.16 4.84 8.25
C ILE A 17 8.88 4.38 9.50
N ASP A 18 8.17 4.42 10.64
CA ASP A 18 8.65 3.85 11.88
C ASP A 18 9.03 2.36 11.69
N PRO A 19 10.22 1.91 12.16
CA PRO A 19 10.66 0.54 11.98
C PRO A 19 9.72 -0.50 12.60
N ASN A 20 9.15 -0.23 13.77
CA ASN A 20 8.24 -1.15 14.44
C ASN A 20 6.91 -1.25 13.69
N LEU A 21 6.43 -0.15 13.10
CA LEU A 21 5.27 -0.15 12.22
C LEU A 21 5.52 -0.98 10.96
N LYS A 22 6.69 -0.85 10.33
CA LYS A 22 7.08 -1.66 9.17
C LYS A 22 7.02 -3.15 9.49
N ASP A 23 7.64 -3.57 10.59
CA ASP A 23 7.70 -4.97 11.01
C ASP A 23 6.31 -5.55 11.28
N LYS A 24 5.45 -4.79 11.96
CA LYS A 24 4.06 -5.18 12.20
C LYS A 24 3.27 -5.28 10.89
N GLY A 25 3.48 -4.33 9.98
CA GLY A 25 2.86 -4.31 8.66
C GLY A 25 3.24 -5.53 7.83
N GLU A 26 4.53 -5.91 7.80
CA GLU A 26 5.00 -7.09 7.08
C GLU A 26 4.39 -8.39 7.64
N LYS A 27 4.34 -8.51 8.97
CA LYS A 27 3.69 -9.65 9.64
C LYS A 27 2.20 -9.74 9.30
N LEU A 28 1.50 -8.61 9.30
CA LEU A 28 0.08 -8.54 8.95
C LEU A 28 -0.15 -8.91 7.48
N ALA A 29 0.64 -8.36 6.57
CA ALA A 29 0.56 -8.66 5.14
C ALA A 29 0.77 -10.15 4.87
N LYS A 30 1.79 -10.76 5.50
CA LYS A 30 2.05 -12.19 5.41
C LYS A 30 0.87 -13.03 5.90
N LYS A 31 0.28 -12.70 7.06
CA LYS A 31 -0.93 -13.38 7.58
C LYS A 31 -2.13 -13.27 6.64
N ARG A 32 -2.18 -12.24 5.82
CA ARG A 32 -3.24 -11.99 4.81
C ARG A 32 -2.84 -12.44 3.40
N PHE A 33 -1.80 -13.27 3.28
CA PHE A 33 -1.30 -13.83 2.02
C PHE A 33 -1.04 -12.78 0.92
N ARG A 34 -0.50 -11.61 1.30
CA ARG A 34 -0.17 -10.52 0.38
C ARG A 34 1.16 -9.83 0.73
N SER A 35 1.73 -9.07 -0.19
CA SER A 35 2.91 -8.24 0.08
C SER A 35 2.54 -7.00 0.91
N LEU A 36 3.53 -6.40 1.59
CA LEU A 36 3.34 -5.12 2.28
C LEU A 36 2.90 -4.01 1.30
N SER A 37 3.51 -3.95 0.11
CA SER A 37 3.14 -2.96 -0.91
C SER A 37 1.67 -3.10 -1.36
N ASN A 38 1.19 -4.34 -1.53
CA ASN A 38 -0.21 -4.58 -1.88
C ASN A 38 -1.15 -4.19 -0.73
N LEU A 39 -0.77 -4.47 0.52
CA LEU A 39 -1.54 -4.03 1.69
C LEU A 39 -1.63 -2.50 1.78
N LEU A 40 -0.52 -1.79 1.59
CA LEU A 40 -0.49 -0.32 1.63
C LEU A 40 -1.31 0.30 0.50
N ALA A 41 -1.20 -0.23 -0.72
CA ALA A 41 -2.01 0.23 -1.84
C ALA A 41 -3.51 0.05 -1.57
N TRP A 42 -3.91 -1.11 -1.02
CA TRP A 42 -5.30 -1.35 -0.64
C TRP A 42 -5.79 -0.38 0.44
N LEU A 43 -5.00 -0.12 1.49
CA LEU A 43 -5.34 0.84 2.52
C LEU A 43 -5.48 2.26 1.97
N LEU A 44 -4.59 2.66 1.07
CA LEU A 44 -4.63 3.98 0.45
C LEU A 44 -5.88 4.16 -0.43
N ILE A 45 -6.27 3.13 -1.19
CA ILE A 45 -7.52 3.14 -1.97
C ILE A 45 -8.73 3.37 -1.05
N GLN A 46 -8.82 2.64 0.05
CA GLN A 46 -9.94 2.79 1.00
C GLN A 46 -10.01 4.18 1.61
N GLU A 47 -8.86 4.78 1.93
CA GLU A 47 -8.83 6.14 2.48
C GLU A 47 -9.20 7.20 1.44
N VAL A 48 -8.75 7.04 0.19
CA VAL A 48 -9.13 7.92 -0.93
C VAL A 48 -10.63 7.82 -1.21
N GLU A 49 -11.18 6.61 -1.33
CA GLU A 49 -12.62 6.38 -1.54
C GLU A 49 -13.47 6.99 -0.42
N ARG A 50 -12.96 6.99 0.82
CA ARG A 50 -13.61 7.65 1.94
C ARG A 50 -13.54 9.17 1.81
N ALA A 51 -12.35 9.72 1.56
CA ALA A 51 -12.15 11.15 1.39
C ALA A 51 -12.98 11.73 0.23
N GLU A 52 -13.15 10.97 -0.85
CA GLU A 52 -14.05 11.32 -1.96
C GLU A 52 -15.52 11.38 -1.52
N LYS A 53 -15.99 10.38 -0.75
CA LYS A 53 -17.37 10.34 -0.23
C LYS A 53 -17.66 11.44 0.77
N ASP A 54 -16.68 11.75 1.61
CA ASP A 54 -16.77 12.79 2.64
C ASP A 54 -16.60 14.20 2.02
N GLY A 55 -16.24 14.29 0.72
CA GLY A 55 -16.04 15.54 -0.01
C GLY A 55 -14.74 16.27 0.35
N GLU A 56 -13.79 15.57 1.00
CA GLU A 56 -12.47 16.11 1.33
C GLU A 56 -11.59 16.29 0.08
N ILE A 57 -11.78 15.42 -0.92
CA ILE A 57 -11.13 15.50 -2.23
C ILE A 57 -12.15 15.25 -3.35
N GLU A 58 -11.91 15.81 -4.54
CA GLU A 58 -12.75 15.61 -5.71
C GLU A 58 -12.66 14.17 -6.21
N SER A 59 -13.80 13.53 -6.48
CA SER A 59 -13.82 12.25 -7.19
C SER A 59 -13.34 12.47 -8.62
N GLN A 60 -12.26 11.78 -9.01
CA GLN A 60 -11.85 11.76 -10.40
C GLN A 60 -12.69 10.70 -11.14
N GLU A 61 -13.54 11.15 -12.08
CA GLU A 61 -14.28 10.29 -13.02
C GLU A 61 -13.35 9.44 -13.90
#